data_AF-A0A256WHI7-F1
#
_entry.id   AF-A0A256WHI7-F1
#
_cell.length_a   1.000
_cell.length_b   1.000
_cell.length_c   1.000
_cell.angle_alpha   90.00
_cell.angle_beta   90.00
_cell.angle_gamma   90.00
#
_symmetry.space_group_name_H-M   'P 1'
#
loop_
_entity.id
_entity.type
_entity.pdbx_description
1 polymer ?
#
loop_
_entity_poly.entity_id
_entity_poly.type
_entity_poly.pdbx_seq_one_letter_code
_entity_poly.pdbx_strand_id
1 'polypeptide(L)'
;MKDNFDHYAWNQKRHLAEGLNDRIGKIEIIYTEPGQGRRLYAVKIDDSVGKRIDKVYQDDANAILRYLGIEGELPRSLGFDDDKLLDSIVKQLQDMGIEADWCDCMDIS
;
A
#
# COMPACT_ATOMS: atom_id res chain seq x y z
N MET A 1 27.52 8.09 -18.60
CA MET A 1 27.24 7.47 -17.30
C MET A 1 26.65 6.10 -17.58
N LYS A 2 27.28 5.02 -17.11
CA LYS A 2 26.65 3.69 -17.16
C LYS A 2 25.69 3.63 -15.98
N ASP A 3 24.42 3.40 -16.28
CA ASP A 3 23.39 3.22 -15.27
C ASP A 3 23.71 1.94 -14.48
N ASN A 4 23.94 2.07 -13.18
CA ASN A 4 24.27 0.96 -12.28
C ASN A 4 22.96 0.29 -11.82
N PHE A 5 22.07 0.00 -12.75
CA PHE A 5 20.83 -0.68 -12.45
C PHE A 5 21.12 -2.15 -12.14
N ASP A 6 21.04 -2.53 -10.87
CA ASP A 6 21.27 -3.90 -10.42
C ASP A 6 20.09 -4.79 -10.81
N HIS A 7 20.18 -5.34 -12.02
CA HIS A 7 19.18 -6.25 -12.57
C HIS A 7 18.97 -7.52 -11.72
N TYR A 8 19.97 -7.94 -10.94
CA TYR A 8 19.86 -9.13 -10.10
C TYR A 8 19.05 -8.85 -8.83
N ALA A 9 19.37 -7.76 -8.13
CA ALA A 9 18.58 -7.31 -6.99
C ALA A 9 17.16 -6.94 -7.40
N TRP A 10 16.98 -6.33 -8.58
CA TRP A 10 15.67 -6.01 -9.14
C TRP A 10 14.87 -7.27 -9.47
N ASN A 11 15.45 -8.26 -10.16
CA ASN A 11 14.77 -9.52 -10.48
C ASN A 11 14.45 -10.35 -9.22
N GLN A 12 15.33 -10.38 -8.20
CA GLN A 12 15.04 -11.09 -6.95
C GLN A 12 13.88 -10.44 -6.18
N LYS A 13 13.88 -9.10 -6.05
CA LYS A 13 12.75 -8.38 -5.46
C LYS A 13 11.46 -8.66 -6.23
N ARG A 14 11.54 -8.69 -7.56
CA ARG A 14 10.40 -8.98 -8.44
C ARG A 14 9.87 -10.40 -8.24
N HIS A 15 10.70 -11.43 -8.19
CA HIS A 15 10.26 -12.82 -7.95
C HIS A 15 9.74 -13.06 -6.52
N LEU A 16 10.34 -12.42 -5.52
CA LEU A 16 9.84 -12.49 -4.14
C LEU A 16 8.51 -11.73 -3.98
N ALA A 17 8.36 -10.60 -4.67
CA ALA A 17 7.10 -9.89 -4.77
C ALA A 17 6.05 -10.71 -5.53
N GLU A 18 6.40 -11.39 -6.63
CA GLU A 18 5.48 -12.26 -7.38
C GLU A 18 4.89 -13.38 -6.49
N GLY A 19 5.70 -14.07 -5.68
CA GLY A 19 5.20 -15.12 -4.79
C GLY A 19 4.37 -14.63 -3.59
N LEU A 20 4.50 -13.36 -3.20
CA LEU A 20 3.69 -12.71 -2.17
C LEU A 20 2.43 -12.04 -2.76
N ASN A 21 2.53 -11.45 -3.95
CA ASN A 21 1.42 -10.92 -4.73
C ASN A 21 0.41 -12.01 -5.06
N ASP A 22 0.87 -13.21 -5.43
CA ASP A 22 -0.01 -14.36 -5.67
C ASP A 22 -0.87 -14.72 -4.45
N ARG A 23 -0.43 -14.32 -3.25
CA ARG A 23 -1.17 -14.50 -2.00
C ARG A 23 -1.97 -13.29 -1.58
N ILE A 24 -1.57 -12.07 -1.91
CA ILE A 24 -2.27 -10.84 -1.54
C ILE A 24 -3.34 -10.55 -2.60
N GLY A 25 -4.60 -10.70 -2.22
CA GLY A 25 -5.73 -10.38 -3.08
C GLY A 25 -6.13 -8.92 -3.00
N LYS A 26 -6.11 -8.36 -1.79
CA LYS A 26 -6.58 -6.99 -1.53
C LYS A 26 -5.75 -6.26 -0.47
N ILE A 27 -5.54 -4.97 -0.68
CA ILE A 27 -5.01 -4.02 0.31
C ILE A 27 -5.99 -2.84 0.46
N GLU A 28 -6.55 -2.66 1.66
CA GLU A 28 -7.45 -1.54 2.00
C GLU A 28 -6.73 -0.58 2.96
N ILE A 29 -6.57 0.69 2.54
CA ILE A 29 -5.88 1.74 3.30
C ILE A 29 -6.92 2.65 3.96
N ILE A 30 -6.94 2.72 5.29
CA ILE A 30 -8.01 3.40 6.03
C ILE A 30 -7.45 4.56 6.84
N TYR A 31 -7.94 5.77 6.57
CA TYR A 31 -7.65 6.97 7.35
C TYR A 31 -8.84 7.36 8.20
N THR A 32 -8.92 6.92 9.47
CA THR A 32 -9.99 7.35 10.40
C THR A 32 -9.67 7.04 11.88
N GLU A 33 -9.28 8.07 12.64
CA GLU A 33 -9.32 8.01 14.11
C GLU A 33 -10.46 8.93 14.59
N PRO A 34 -11.58 8.40 15.11
CA PRO A 34 -12.70 9.21 15.58
C PRO A 34 -12.23 10.31 16.55
N GLY A 35 -12.49 11.58 16.22
CA GLY A 35 -12.10 12.73 17.04
C GLY A 35 -10.64 13.19 16.93
N GLN A 36 -9.79 12.55 16.11
CA GLN A 36 -8.38 12.94 15.95
C GLN A 36 -7.96 13.31 14.50
N GLY A 37 -8.91 13.40 13.58
CA GLY A 37 -8.70 13.88 12.21
C GLY A 37 -8.39 12.76 11.19
N ARG A 38 -7.92 13.15 10.00
CA ARG A 38 -7.57 12.28 8.87
C ARG A 38 -6.29 11.47 9.11
N ARG A 39 -6.22 10.68 10.19
CA ARG A 39 -5.04 9.89 10.54
C ARG A 39 -5.14 8.46 10.03
N LEU A 40 -4.00 7.87 9.65
CA LEU A 40 -3.96 6.47 9.24
C LEU A 40 -4.40 5.60 10.42
N TYR A 41 -5.53 4.92 10.24
CA TYR A 41 -6.11 4.02 11.23
C TYR A 41 -5.49 2.63 11.13
N ALA A 42 -5.49 2.07 9.91
CA ALA A 42 -4.94 0.77 9.64
C ALA A 42 -4.81 0.54 8.13
N VAL A 43 -3.96 -0.41 7.77
CA VAL A 43 -3.96 -1.04 6.45
C VAL A 43 -4.34 -2.51 6.64
N LYS A 44 -5.35 -2.95 5.91
CA LYS A 44 -5.81 -4.34 5.94
C LYS A 44 -5.33 -5.05 4.70
N ILE A 45 -4.85 -6.27 4.89
CA ILE A 45 -4.30 -7.11 3.82
C ILE A 45 -5.09 -8.41 3.83
N ASP A 46 -5.81 -8.67 2.74
CA ASP A 46 -6.60 -9.88 2.54
C ASP A 46 -5.95 -10.73 1.44
N ASP A 47 -6.12 -12.05 1.53
CA ASP A 47 -5.67 -12.96 0.50
C ASP A 47 -6.60 -12.96 -0.73
N SER A 48 -6.19 -13.65 -1.80
CA SER A 48 -6.97 -13.76 -3.04
C SER A 48 -8.31 -14.47 -2.89
N VAL A 49 -8.59 -15.12 -1.75
CA VAL A 49 -9.89 -15.71 -1.42
C VAL A 49 -10.71 -14.86 -0.45
N GLY A 50 -10.23 -13.65 -0.12
CA GLY A 50 -10.92 -12.67 0.73
C GLY A 50 -10.77 -12.90 2.23
N LYS A 51 -9.81 -13.73 2.66
CA LYS A 51 -9.52 -13.92 4.09
C LYS A 51 -8.45 -12.93 4.55
N ARG A 52 -8.70 -12.27 5.69
CA ARG A 52 -7.71 -11.41 6.36
C ARG A 52 -6.42 -12.15 6.67
N ILE A 53 -5.33 -11.71 6.05
CA ILE A 53 -3.96 -12.10 6.38
C ILE A 53 -3.52 -11.28 7.59
N ASP A 54 -3.62 -9.95 7.50
CA ASP A 54 -3.11 -9.06 8.54
C ASP A 54 -3.77 -7.68 8.57
N LYS A 55 -3.69 -7.01 9.72
CA LYS A 55 -4.04 -5.61 9.92
C LYS A 55 -2.82 -4.90 10.52
N VAL A 56 -2.18 -4.07 9.71
CA VAL A 56 -0.92 -3.41 10.05
C VAL A 56 -1.09 -1.89 10.20
N TYR A 57 -0.09 -1.25 10.80
CA TYR A 57 -0.02 0.19 11.00
C TYR A 57 1.09 0.81 10.14
N GLN A 58 1.27 2.13 10.22
CA GLN A 58 2.05 2.92 9.26
C GLN A 58 3.42 2.34 8.90
N ASP A 59 4.26 2.03 9.91
CA ASP A 59 5.65 1.61 9.67
C ASP A 59 5.72 0.27 8.93
N ASP A 60 4.91 -0.70 9.36
CA ASP A 60 4.82 -2.03 8.75
C ASP A 60 4.18 -1.96 7.37
N ALA A 61 3.13 -1.14 7.19
CA ALA A 61 2.52 -0.90 5.89
C ALA A 61 3.52 -0.32 4.90
N ASN A 62 4.31 0.68 5.30
CA ASN A 62 5.34 1.27 4.45
C ASN A 62 6.50 0.30 4.18
N ALA A 63 6.84 -0.58 5.13
CA ALA A 63 7.79 -1.66 4.89
C ALA A 63 7.29 -2.64 3.81
N ILE A 64 6.00 -3.01 3.86
CA ILE A 64 5.37 -3.87 2.85
C ILE A 64 5.33 -3.20 1.49
N LEU A 65 4.88 -1.93 1.40
CA LEU A 65 4.86 -1.18 0.14
C LEU A 65 6.25 -1.10 -0.49
N ARG A 66 7.29 -0.79 0.30
CA ARG A 66 8.68 -0.77 -0.18
C ARG A 66 9.17 -2.14 -0.64
N TYR A 67 8.74 -3.21 0.04
CA TYR A 67 9.07 -4.58 -0.37
C TYR A 67 8.41 -4.96 -1.70
N LEU A 68 7.17 -4.52 -1.92
CA LEU A 68 6.43 -4.65 -3.17
C LEU A 68 6.98 -3.76 -4.30
N GLY A 69 7.92 -2.86 -3.99
CA GLY A 69 8.50 -1.94 -4.96
C GLY A 69 7.61 -0.74 -5.29
N ILE A 70 6.63 -0.45 -4.43
CA ILE A 70 5.77 0.73 -4.56
C ILE A 70 6.56 1.98 -4.19
N GLU A 71 6.48 3.00 -5.05
CA GLU A 71 7.05 4.32 -4.79
C GLU A 71 6.06 5.17 -3.97
N GLY A 72 6.56 5.75 -2.87
CA GLY A 72 5.78 6.55 -1.93
C GLY A 72 5.69 5.92 -0.55
N GLU A 73 5.26 6.72 0.44
CA GLU A 73 4.99 6.25 1.80
C GLU A 73 3.65 6.80 2.27
N LEU A 74 2.89 5.96 2.98
CA LEU A 74 1.63 6.37 3.58
C LEU A 74 1.89 7.43 4.66
N PRO A 75 1.34 8.64 4.53
CA PRO A 75 1.46 9.65 5.57
C PRO A 75 0.74 9.21 6.85
N ARG A 76 1.20 9.70 8.00
CA ARG A 76 0.54 9.39 9.28
C ARG A 76 -0.82 10.08 9.38
N SER A 77 -0.93 11.23 8.73
CA SER A 77 -2.10 12.09 8.71
C SER A 77 -2.17 12.75 7.35
N LEU A 78 -3.36 12.76 6.75
CA LEU A 78 -3.57 13.40 5.45
C LEU A 78 -3.43 14.91 5.59
N GLY A 79 -2.53 15.48 4.79
CA GLY A 79 -2.38 16.89 4.52
C GLY A 79 -3.06 17.31 3.20
N PHE A 80 -2.75 18.53 2.78
CA PHE A 80 -3.14 19.01 1.44
C PHE A 80 -2.38 18.21 0.37
N ASP A 81 -3.10 17.79 -0.68
CA ASP A 81 -2.58 17.02 -1.84
C ASP A 81 -2.17 15.55 -1.60
N ASP A 82 -2.30 15.02 -0.38
CA ASP A 82 -1.96 13.61 -0.10
C ASP A 82 -2.86 12.62 -0.87
N ASP A 83 -4.07 13.03 -1.27
CA ASP A 83 -4.98 12.23 -2.10
C ASP A 83 -4.30 11.76 -3.40
N LYS A 84 -3.48 12.61 -4.03
CA LYS A 84 -2.75 12.25 -5.27
C LYS A 84 -1.66 11.22 -5.01
N LEU A 85 -1.02 11.28 -3.85
CA LEU A 85 -0.03 10.29 -3.43
C LEU A 85 -0.71 8.94 -3.19
N LEU A 86 -1.84 8.94 -2.48
CA LEU A 86 -2.61 7.72 -2.21
C LEU A 86 -3.17 7.09 -3.49
N ASP A 87 -3.72 7.90 -4.40
CA ASP A 87 -4.17 7.44 -5.72
C ASP A 87 -3.02 6.83 -6.52
N SER A 88 -1.82 7.41 -6.45
CA SER A 88 -0.63 6.87 -7.11
C SER A 88 -0.19 5.53 -6.50
N ILE A 89 -0.23 5.39 -5.17
CA ILE A 89 0.08 4.14 -4.47
C ILE A 89 -0.94 3.05 -4.84
N VAL A 90 -2.24 3.38 -4.78
CA VAL A 90 -3.33 2.46 -5.13
C VAL A 90 -3.19 2.00 -6.58
N LYS A 91 -2.90 2.92 -7.51
CA LYS A 91 -2.71 2.57 -8.91
C LYS A 91 -1.54 1.61 -9.12
N GLN A 92 -0.40 1.84 -8.45
CA GLN A 92 0.75 0.94 -8.54
C GLN A 92 0.40 -0.47 -8.03
N LEU A 93 -0.36 -0.58 -6.93
CA LEU A 93 -0.84 -1.87 -6.41
C LEU A 93 -1.78 -2.57 -7.40
N GLN A 94 -2.71 -1.81 -8.00
CA GLN A 94 -3.64 -2.32 -9.01
C GLN A 94 -2.92 -2.78 -10.29
N ASP A 95 -1.89 -2.07 -10.73
CA ASP A 95 -1.05 -2.44 -11.87
C ASP A 95 -0.29 -3.77 -11.61
N MET A 96 -0.12 -4.16 -10.34
CA MET A 96 0.44 -5.45 -9.92
C MET A 96 -0.61 -6.57 -9.80
N GLY A 97 -1.89 -6.27 -10.07
CA GLY A 97 -3.00 -7.21 -9.95
C GLY A 97 -3.59 -7.35 -8.55
N ILE A 98 -3.22 -6.48 -7.61
CA ILE A 98 -3.77 -6.45 -6.26
C ILE A 98 -4.98 -5.51 -6.24
N GLU A 99 -6.12 -5.96 -5.74
CA GLU A 99 -7.24 -5.04 -5.49
C GLU A 99 -6.83 -4.04 -4.42
N ALA A 100 -6.90 -2.75 -4.70
CA ALA A 100 -6.52 -1.73 -3.73
C ALA A 100 -7.46 -0.55 -3.74
N ASP A 101 -7.73 -0.02 -2.56
CA ASP A 101 -8.49 1.19 -2.32
C ASP A 101 -7.92 1.95 -1.11
N TRP A 102 -8.23 3.24 -1.06
CA TRP A 102 -8.04 4.04 0.15
C TRP A 102 -9.34 4.76 0.47
N CYS A 103 -9.65 4.90 1.75
CA CYS A 103 -10.81 5.66 2.17
C CYS A 103 -10.46 6.60 3.34
N ASP A 104 -11.02 7.80 3.25
CA ASP A 104 -11.21 8.71 4.38
C ASP A 104 -12.68 8.59 4.78
N CYS A 105 -13.02 7.70 5.74
CA CYS A 105 -14.43 7.51 6.12
C CYS A 105 -15.04 8.65 6.96
N MET A 106 -14.43 9.85 6.90
CA MET A 106 -15.07 11.11 7.27
C MET A 106 -15.92 11.71 6.15
N ASP A 107 -15.90 11.16 4.92
CA ASP A 107 -16.80 11.56 3.83
C ASP A 107 -18.17 10.85 3.97
N ILE A 108 -18.84 11.09 5.11
CA ILE A 108 -20.27 10.84 5.28
C ILE A 108 -20.97 12.18 5.00
N SER A 109 -21.35 12.40 3.74
CA SER A 109 -22.35 13.40 3.36
C SER A 109 -23.76 12.84 3.51
#